data_AF-A0A485DBL3-F1
#
_entry.id   AF-A0A485DBL3-F1
#
_cell.length_a   1.000
_cell.length_b   1.000
_cell.length_c   1.000
_cell.angle_alpha   90.00
_cell.angle_beta   90.00
_cell.angle_gamma   90.00
#
_symmetry.space_group_name_H-M   'P 1'
#
loop_
_entity.id
_entity.type
_entity.pdbx_description
1 polymer ?
#
loop_
_entity_poly.entity_id
_entity_poly.type
_entity_poly.pdbx_seq_one_letter_code
_entity_poly.pdbx_strand_id
1 'polypeptide(L)'
;MPVKPQRVYEEMNKAFGRDVCYVTTIGLSQIAAAQMLHVFKDRHWINCGQAGPLGWTLPAALGVCAADPERNVVAISGDFDFQFLIEELAVGAQFNIPYVHVLVNNAYLGLIRQSQRAFDMDYCVQLAFEKYQLQRSERLRRRSRQGC
;
A
#
# COMPACT_ATOMS: atom_id res chain seq x y z
N MET A 1 14.05 -13.28 8.54
CA MET A 1 13.58 -12.01 9.16
C MET A 1 12.73 -11.27 8.12
N PRO A 2 11.61 -10.63 8.51
CA PRO A 2 10.87 -9.74 7.62
C PRO A 2 11.73 -8.59 7.12
N VAL A 3 11.43 -8.09 5.92
CA VAL A 3 12.16 -6.98 5.28
C VAL A 3 11.88 -5.67 6.05
N LYS A 4 12.93 -4.90 6.31
CA LYS A 4 12.80 -3.53 6.82
C LYS A 4 12.33 -2.61 5.68
N PRO A 5 11.31 -1.75 5.86
CA PRO A 5 10.78 -0.93 4.76
C PRO A 5 11.82 -0.02 4.13
N GLN A 6 12.81 0.45 4.90
CA GLN A 6 13.93 1.26 4.40
C GLN A 6 14.70 0.58 3.27
N ARG A 7 14.84 -0.75 3.34
CA ARG A 7 15.52 -1.53 2.29
C ARG A 7 14.74 -1.51 0.98
N VAL A 8 13.42 -1.43 1.03
CA VAL A 8 12.58 -1.34 -0.18
C VAL A 8 12.95 -0.08 -0.96
N TYR A 9 13.01 1.09 -0.31
CA TYR A 9 13.32 2.35 -0.99
C TYR A 9 14.76 2.42 -1.50
N GLU A 10 15.71 1.80 -0.77
CA GLU A 10 17.08 1.64 -1.26
C GLU A 10 17.13 0.86 -2.58
N GLU A 11 16.40 -0.25 -2.67
CA GLU A 11 16.34 -1.07 -3.89
C GLU A 11 15.56 -0.39 -5.00
N MET A 12 14.50 0.37 -4.69
CA MET A 12 13.78 1.17 -5.68
C MET A 12 14.68 2.23 -6.34
N ASN A 13 15.52 2.92 -5.55
CA ASN A 13 16.48 3.89 -6.09
C ASN A 13 17.52 3.24 -7.03
N LYS A 14 17.83 1.94 -6.87
CA LYS A 14 18.74 1.20 -7.76
C LYS A 14 18.03 0.67 -8.99
N ALA A 15 16.77 0.24 -8.83
CA ALA A 15 16.02 -0.44 -9.88
C ALA A 15 15.42 0.51 -10.91
N PHE A 16 15.00 1.71 -10.48
CA PHE A 16 14.34 2.67 -11.36
C PHE A 16 15.28 3.78 -11.81
N GLY A 17 15.13 4.18 -13.08
CA GLY A 17 15.90 5.25 -13.70
C GLY A 17 15.60 6.63 -13.12
N ARG A 18 16.43 7.61 -13.51
CA ARG A 18 16.33 9.00 -13.05
C ARG A 18 15.01 9.69 -13.45
N ASP A 19 14.34 9.17 -14.47
CA ASP A 19 13.09 9.63 -15.06
C ASP A 19 11.84 9.03 -14.38
N VAL A 20 11.99 8.22 -13.34
CA VAL A 20 10.87 7.64 -12.59
C VAL A 20 9.92 8.72 -12.03
N CYS A 21 8.63 8.45 -12.10
CA CYS A 21 7.56 9.25 -11.54
C CYS A 21 6.89 8.47 -10.39
N TYR A 22 7.06 8.95 -9.16
CA TYR A 22 6.48 8.32 -7.98
C TYR A 22 5.09 8.85 -7.69
N VAL A 23 4.16 7.94 -7.35
CA VAL A 23 2.79 8.26 -6.93
C VAL A 23 2.54 7.65 -5.55
N THR A 24 2.04 8.43 -4.59
CA THR A 24 1.74 7.94 -3.25
C THR A 24 0.74 8.85 -2.53
N THR A 25 0.18 8.39 -1.41
CA THR A 25 -0.84 9.10 -0.61
C THR A 25 -0.32 9.45 0.78
N ILE A 26 -0.42 8.50 1.73
CA ILE A 26 -0.25 8.76 3.16
C ILE A 26 0.13 7.48 3.90
N GLY A 27 0.76 7.63 5.06
CA GLY A 27 1.13 6.54 5.96
C GLY A 27 2.65 6.40 6.09
N LEU A 28 3.09 5.42 6.88
CA LEU A 28 4.53 5.16 7.04
C LEU A 28 5.20 4.76 5.71
N SER A 29 4.46 4.14 4.81
CA SER A 29 4.89 3.85 3.44
C SER A 29 5.28 5.13 2.68
N GLN A 30 4.44 6.16 2.72
CA GLN A 30 4.68 7.44 2.07
C GLN A 30 5.74 8.28 2.79
N ILE A 31 5.72 8.34 4.12
CA ILE A 31 6.70 9.14 4.90
C ILE A 31 8.11 8.60 4.69
N ALA A 32 8.31 7.28 4.79
CA ALA A 32 9.62 6.67 4.57
C ALA A 32 10.05 6.79 3.10
N ALA A 33 9.12 6.64 2.14
CA ALA A 33 9.39 6.89 0.73
C ALA A 33 9.88 8.32 0.49
N ALA A 34 9.20 9.33 1.03
CA ALA A 34 9.55 10.74 0.84
C ALA A 34 10.93 11.11 1.44
N GLN A 35 11.35 10.42 2.51
CA GLN A 35 12.64 10.64 3.15
C GLN A 35 13.81 9.95 2.43
N MET A 36 13.53 8.93 1.61
CA MET A 36 14.57 8.01 1.10
C MET A 36 14.63 7.90 -0.42
N LEU A 37 13.51 8.07 -1.13
CA LEU A 37 13.49 8.08 -2.58
C LEU A 37 14.05 9.40 -3.11
N HIS A 38 14.64 9.34 -4.29
CA HIS A 38 15.15 10.51 -4.99
C HIS A 38 14.33 10.83 -6.22
N VAL A 39 13.99 12.12 -6.37
CA VAL A 39 13.25 12.65 -7.52
C VAL A 39 14.05 13.75 -8.16
N PHE A 40 14.11 13.75 -9.49
CA PHE A 40 15.06 14.57 -10.24
C PHE A 40 14.42 15.51 -11.25
N LYS A 41 13.09 15.55 -11.32
CA LYS A 41 12.31 16.40 -12.22
C LYS A 41 11.03 16.87 -11.54
N ASP A 42 10.52 18.03 -11.96
CA ASP A 42 9.22 18.51 -11.52
C ASP A 42 8.12 17.53 -11.93
N ARG A 43 7.05 17.43 -11.12
CA ARG A 43 5.90 16.53 -11.39
C ARG A 43 6.26 15.04 -11.45
N HIS A 44 7.40 14.64 -10.88
CA HIS A 44 7.78 13.23 -10.68
C HIS A 44 7.57 12.77 -9.22
N TRP A 45 6.98 13.63 -8.39
CA TRP A 45 6.45 13.30 -7.08
C TRP A 45 4.99 13.72 -7.02
N ILE A 46 4.10 12.77 -7.30
CA ILE A 46 2.66 12.98 -7.35
C ILE A 46 2.06 12.52 -6.02
N ASN A 47 1.68 13.49 -5.19
CA ASN A 47 1.26 13.23 -3.81
C ASN A 47 0.14 14.20 -3.39
N CYS A 48 -0.88 13.69 -2.71
CA CYS A 48 -2.03 14.45 -2.20
C CYS A 48 -1.79 14.99 -0.76
N GLY A 49 -0.64 15.62 -0.55
CA GLY A 49 -0.07 15.87 0.79
C GLY A 49 -0.89 16.71 1.77
N GLN A 50 -1.85 17.52 1.31
CA GLN A 50 -2.70 18.34 2.20
C GLN A 50 -3.87 17.55 2.78
N ALA A 51 -4.54 16.73 1.96
CA ALA A 51 -5.75 16.02 2.36
C ALA A 51 -5.46 14.56 2.78
N GLY A 52 -4.52 13.90 2.10
CA GLY A 52 -4.14 12.51 2.36
C GLY A 52 -5.30 11.48 2.38
N PRO A 53 -6.25 11.48 1.42
CA PRO A 53 -7.33 10.51 1.41
C PRO A 53 -6.83 9.10 1.05
N LEU A 54 -7.00 8.14 1.96
CA LEU A 54 -6.68 6.72 1.70
C LEU A 54 -7.40 6.19 0.45
N GLY A 55 -6.71 5.38 -0.34
CA GLY A 55 -7.20 4.84 -1.62
C GLY A 55 -6.76 5.65 -2.83
N TRP A 56 -6.24 6.87 -2.65
CA TRP A 56 -5.94 7.77 -3.77
C TRP A 56 -4.81 7.28 -4.69
N THR A 57 -3.84 6.50 -4.18
CA THR A 57 -2.62 6.14 -4.92
C THR A 57 -2.93 5.39 -6.22
N LEU A 58 -3.88 4.45 -6.19
CA LEU A 58 -4.18 3.59 -7.32
C LEU A 58 -4.84 4.33 -8.50
N PRO A 59 -5.99 5.02 -8.32
CA PRO A 59 -6.59 5.81 -9.39
C PRO A 59 -5.70 6.99 -9.82
N ALA A 60 -4.90 7.57 -8.91
CA ALA A 60 -3.94 8.61 -9.29
C ALA A 60 -2.85 8.10 -10.22
N ALA A 61 -2.30 6.90 -9.97
CA ALA A 61 -1.30 6.29 -10.84
C ALA A 61 -1.87 6.02 -12.24
N LEU A 62 -3.09 5.48 -12.32
CA LEU A 62 -3.81 5.31 -13.58
C LEU A 62 -4.01 6.64 -14.31
N GLY A 63 -4.39 7.70 -13.58
CA GLY A 63 -4.55 9.05 -14.14
C GLY A 63 -3.26 9.62 -14.71
N VAL A 64 -2.11 9.42 -14.04
CA VAL A 64 -0.81 9.85 -14.56
C VAL A 64 -0.45 9.09 -15.84
N CYS A 65 -0.66 7.78 -15.88
CA CYS A 65 -0.40 6.96 -17.07
C CYS A 65 -1.32 7.33 -18.24
N ALA A 66 -2.59 7.65 -17.96
CA ALA A 66 -3.53 8.12 -18.97
C ALA A 66 -3.14 9.51 -19.51
N ALA A 67 -2.56 10.37 -18.68
CA ALA A 67 -2.10 11.69 -19.09
C ALA A 67 -0.80 11.65 -19.89
N ASP A 68 0.08 10.69 -19.61
CA ASP A 68 1.35 10.48 -20.33
C ASP A 68 1.71 8.99 -20.36
N PRO A 69 1.35 8.26 -21.44
CA PRO A 69 1.59 6.82 -21.55
C PRO A 69 3.05 6.40 -21.56
N GLU A 70 3.98 7.31 -21.90
CA GLU A 70 5.42 7.05 -21.90
C GLU A 70 6.05 7.26 -20.52
N ARG A 71 5.27 7.71 -19.53
CA ARG A 71 5.79 8.00 -18.20
C ARG A 71 6.13 6.70 -17.46
N ASN A 72 7.35 6.62 -16.92
CA ASN A 72 7.76 5.55 -16.01
C ASN A 72 7.12 5.72 -14.62
N VAL A 73 5.89 5.24 -14.46
CA VAL A 73 5.09 5.40 -13.23
C VAL A 73 5.32 4.25 -12.25
N VAL A 74 5.66 4.62 -11.01
CA VAL A 74 5.82 3.70 -9.88
C VAL A 74 5.02 4.20 -8.69
N ALA A 75 4.00 3.45 -8.29
CA ALA A 75 3.17 3.76 -7.14
C ALA A 75 3.70 3.11 -5.85
N ILE A 76 3.50 3.77 -4.70
CA ILE A 76 3.84 3.25 -3.37
C ILE A 76 2.64 3.36 -2.44
N SER A 77 2.18 2.21 -1.94
CA SER A 77 1.09 2.13 -0.95
C SER A 77 1.48 1.26 0.25
N GLY A 78 0.87 1.56 1.39
CA GLY A 78 0.71 0.58 2.48
C GLY A 78 -0.48 -0.33 2.19
N ASP A 79 -0.61 -1.43 2.92
CA ASP A 79 -1.70 -2.40 2.75
C ASP A 79 -3.10 -1.80 2.94
N PHE A 80 -3.27 -0.88 3.89
CA PHE A 80 -4.56 -0.23 4.10
C PHE A 80 -4.92 0.77 3.00
N ASP A 81 -3.96 1.59 2.54
CA ASP A 81 -4.18 2.52 1.44
C ASP A 81 -4.52 1.77 0.14
N PHE A 82 -3.84 0.65 -0.11
CA PHE A 82 -4.09 -0.18 -1.28
C PHE A 82 -5.49 -0.81 -1.29
N GLN A 83 -6.00 -1.23 -0.13
CA GLN A 83 -7.30 -1.90 -0.02
C GLN A 83 -8.50 -0.97 -0.21
N PHE A 84 -8.34 0.35 -0.03
CA PHE A 84 -9.46 1.30 -0.06
C PHE A 84 -10.19 1.35 -1.40
N LEU A 85 -9.44 1.31 -2.51
CA LEU A 85 -9.96 1.38 -3.89
C LEU A 85 -9.24 0.33 -4.77
N ILE A 86 -9.07 -0.89 -4.24
CA ILE A 86 -8.33 -1.97 -4.91
C ILE A 86 -9.00 -2.42 -6.22
N GLU A 87 -10.32 -2.24 -6.32
CA GLU A 87 -11.13 -2.55 -7.50
C GLU A 87 -10.70 -1.76 -8.75
N GLU A 88 -10.06 -0.60 -8.57
CA GLU A 88 -9.54 0.21 -9.69
C GLU A 88 -8.41 -0.51 -10.46
N LEU A 89 -7.83 -1.59 -9.91
CA LEU A 89 -6.97 -2.50 -10.69
C LEU A 89 -7.70 -3.08 -11.92
N ALA A 90 -9.01 -3.31 -11.82
CA ALA A 90 -9.82 -3.79 -12.93
C ALA A 90 -9.87 -2.77 -14.07
N VAL A 91 -9.88 -1.47 -13.76
CA VAL A 91 -9.80 -0.40 -14.76
C VAL A 91 -8.45 -0.45 -15.48
N GLY A 92 -7.35 -0.54 -14.73
CA GLY A 92 -6.02 -0.68 -15.33
C GLY A 92 -5.89 -1.90 -16.24
N ALA A 93 -6.49 -3.03 -15.85
CA ALA A 93 -6.50 -4.25 -16.66
C ALA A 93 -7.39 -4.12 -17.90
N GLN A 94 -8.60 -3.55 -17.76
CA GLN A 94 -9.57 -3.40 -18.84
C GLN A 94 -9.05 -2.49 -19.96
N PHE A 95 -8.35 -1.41 -19.61
CA PHE A 95 -7.87 -0.42 -20.57
C PHE A 95 -6.38 -0.55 -20.89
N ASN A 96 -5.73 -1.64 -20.44
CA ASN A 96 -4.30 -1.91 -20.65
C ASN A 96 -3.40 -0.73 -20.24
N ILE A 97 -3.58 -0.20 -19.04
CA ILE A 97 -2.81 0.94 -18.50
C ILE A 97 -1.68 0.40 -17.59
N PRO A 98 -0.42 0.29 -18.07
CA PRO A 98 0.66 -0.32 -17.32
C PRO A 98 1.31 0.66 -16.33
N TYR A 99 1.64 0.17 -15.14
CA TYR A 99 2.53 0.84 -14.18
C TYR A 99 3.03 -0.19 -13.15
N VAL A 100 4.01 0.19 -12.32
CA VAL A 100 4.48 -0.67 -11.22
C VAL A 100 3.86 -0.23 -9.90
N HIS A 101 3.27 -1.15 -9.13
CA HIS A 101 2.74 -0.88 -7.80
C HIS A 101 3.58 -1.56 -6.72
N VAL A 102 4.27 -0.78 -5.89
CA VAL A 102 5.05 -1.27 -4.75
C VAL A 102 4.18 -1.24 -3.49
N LEU A 103 3.76 -2.43 -3.05
CA LEU A 103 2.96 -2.63 -1.85
C LEU A 103 3.84 -2.98 -0.65
N VAL A 104 3.97 -2.07 0.32
CA VAL A 104 4.70 -2.32 1.57
C VAL A 104 3.70 -2.81 2.63
N ASN A 105 3.47 -4.12 2.65
CA ASN A 105 2.51 -4.75 3.55
C ASN A 105 3.11 -5.04 4.93
N ASN A 106 2.57 -4.40 5.97
CA ASN A 106 2.92 -4.69 7.35
C ASN A 106 1.75 -5.25 8.17
N ALA A 107 0.57 -5.46 7.57
CA ALA A 107 -0.67 -5.89 8.21
C ALA A 107 -1.14 -4.97 9.36
N TYR A 108 -0.87 -3.66 9.24
CA TYR A 108 -1.23 -2.66 10.24
C TYR A 108 -1.60 -1.29 9.63
N LEU A 109 -2.41 -0.55 10.38
CA LEU A 109 -2.49 0.90 10.31
C LEU A 109 -1.24 1.55 10.90
N GLY A 110 -0.10 1.37 10.24
CA GLY A 110 1.22 1.65 10.83
C GLY A 110 1.40 3.06 11.42
N LEU A 111 0.92 4.09 10.71
CA LEU A 111 1.03 5.48 11.17
C LEU A 111 0.18 5.74 12.43
N ILE A 112 -1.04 5.20 12.46
CA ILE A 112 -1.96 5.33 13.61
C ILE A 112 -1.42 4.54 14.80
N ARG A 113 -0.89 3.34 14.56
CA ARG A 113 -0.22 2.56 15.61
C ARG A 113 0.98 3.30 16.19
N GLN A 114 1.78 3.98 15.36
CA GLN A 114 2.91 4.77 15.85
C GLN A 114 2.45 5.95 16.71
N SER A 115 1.37 6.65 16.34
CA SER A 115 0.85 7.77 17.15
C SER A 115 0.21 7.32 18.46
N GLN A 116 -0.44 6.15 18.48
CA GLN A 116 -1.06 5.57 19.68
C GLN A 116 -0.04 5.21 20.78
N ARG A 117 1.22 4.89 20.43
CA ARG A 117 2.27 4.53 21.40
C ARG A 117 2.55 5.61 22.44
N ALA A 118 2.39 6.88 22.10
CA ALA A 118 2.60 7.99 23.03
C ALA A 118 1.55 8.01 24.18
N PHE A 119 0.47 7.25 24.01
CA PHE A 119 -0.65 7.15 24.95
C PHE A 119 -0.81 5.73 25.52
N ASP A 120 0.20 4.86 25.36
CA ASP A 120 0.14 3.44 25.76
C ASP A 120 -1.07 2.68 25.17
N MET A 121 -1.47 3.04 23.95
CA MET A 121 -2.57 2.39 23.21
C MET A 121 -2.05 1.51 22.06
N ASP A 122 -2.77 0.42 21.78
CA ASP A 122 -2.64 -0.40 20.57
C ASP A 122 -4.02 -1.01 20.23
N TYR A 123 -4.95 -0.18 19.73
CA TYR A 123 -6.36 -0.52 19.58
C TYR A 123 -6.86 -0.32 18.14
N CYS A 124 -7.49 -1.36 17.58
CA CYS A 124 -8.09 -1.38 16.23
C CYS A 124 -7.13 -0.98 15.09
N VAL A 125 -5.84 -1.27 15.24
CA VAL A 125 -4.81 -0.95 14.22
C VAL A 125 -4.24 -2.17 13.50
N GLN A 126 -4.55 -3.40 13.94
CA GLN A 126 -4.09 -4.64 13.32
C GLN A 126 -5.05 -5.06 12.19
N LEU A 127 -4.49 -5.34 11.02
CA LEU A 127 -5.23 -5.80 9.84
C LEU A 127 -5.11 -7.31 9.61
N ALA A 128 -4.20 -7.98 10.33
CA ALA A 128 -4.10 -9.42 10.29
C ALA A 128 -5.38 -10.07 10.81
N PHE A 129 -6.00 -10.92 10.00
CA PHE A 129 -7.11 -11.77 10.44
C PHE A 129 -6.61 -12.73 11.54
N GLU A 130 -7.08 -12.55 12.76
CA GLU A 130 -6.96 -13.59 13.77
C GLU A 130 -7.85 -14.78 13.38
N LYS A 131 -7.34 -16.00 13.62
CA LYS A 131 -7.90 -17.33 13.32
C LYS A 131 -9.29 -17.64 13.93
N TYR A 132 -10.13 -16.65 14.26
CA TYR A 132 -11.47 -16.88 14.78
C TYR A 132 -12.37 -17.65 13.79
N GLN A 133 -12.17 -17.48 12.47
CA GLN A 133 -12.92 -18.20 11.43
C GLN A 133 -12.46 -19.67 11.24
N LEU A 134 -11.16 -19.96 11.43
CA LEU A 134 -10.64 -21.33 11.34
C LEU A 134 -11.11 -22.20 12.52
N GLN A 135 -11.10 -21.66 13.74
CA GLN A 135 -11.61 -22.40 14.91
C GLN A 135 -13.14 -22.63 14.84
N ARG A 136 -13.88 -21.70 14.23
CA ARG A 136 -15.34 -21.83 14.05
C ARG A 136 -15.68 -22.89 12.99
N SER A 137 -14.93 -22.96 11.89
CA SER A 137 -15.12 -24.01 10.87
C SER A 137 -14.68 -25.40 11.37
N GLU A 138 -13.61 -25.49 12.16
CA GLU A 138 -13.20 -26.75 12.81
C GLU A 138 -14.19 -27.20 13.89
N ARG A 139 -14.76 -26.29 14.69
CA ARG A 139 -15.84 -26.62 15.64
C ARG A 139 -17.12 -27.09 14.94
N LEU A 140 -17.50 -26.46 13.83
CA LEU A 140 -18.65 -26.88 13.03
C LEU A 140 -18.41 -28.24 12.36
N ARG A 141 -17.22 -28.49 11.81
CA ARG A 141 -16.82 -29.79 11.25
C ARG A 141 -16.70 -30.91 12.29
N ARG A 142 -16.33 -30.59 13.54
CA ARG A 142 -16.31 -31.57 14.64
C ARG A 142 -17.72 -31.90 15.13
N ARG A 143 -18.63 -30.91 15.18
CA ARG A 143 -20.06 -31.15 15.50
C ARG A 143 -20.78 -31.97 14.44
N SER A 144 -20.47 -31.79 13.15
CA SER A 144 -21.07 -32.62 12.08
C SER A 144 -20.53 -34.05 12.03
N ARG A 145 -19.37 -34.34 12.66
CA ARG A 145 -18.81 -35.69 12.77
C ARG A 145 -19.19 -36.42 14.06
N GLN A 146 -19.75 -35.73 15.05
CA GLN A 146 -20.23 -36.31 16.32
C GLN A 146 -21.76 -36.49 16.34
N GLY A 147 -22.44 -36.22 15.23
CA GLY A 147 -23.89 -36.39 15.06
C GLY A 147 -24.28 -37.58 14.17
N CYS A 148 -23.40 -38.59 14.03
CA CYS A 148 -23.70 -39.89 13.44
C CYS A 148 -23.25 -40.99 14.40
#